data_AF-A0A9E8MW58-F1
#
_entry.id   AF-A0A9E8MW58-F1
#
_cell.length_a   1.000
_cell.length_b   1.000
_cell.length_c   1.000
_cell.angle_alpha   90.00
_cell.angle_beta   90.00
_cell.angle_gamma   90.00
#
_symmetry.space_group_name_H-M   'P 1'
#
loop_
_entity.id
_entity.type
_entity.pdbx_description
1 polymer ?
#
loop_
_entity_poly.entity_id
_entity_poly.type
_entity_poly.pdbx_seq_one_letter_code
_entity_poly.pdbx_strand_id
1 'polypeptide(L)'
;MIGIMYLITKNLSDLFFPTLIYLFSTILMGLFALLRKNEVNKKSYYFVWYGVIAALICDSISVLQIFQSSKILYPKITLILFYAISQYLIVRGILEETNVSKTDSVT
;
A
#
# COMPACT_ATOMS: atom_id res chain seq x y z
N MET A 1 3.11 -5.71 9.88
CA MET A 1 4.34 -6.12 9.18
C MET A 1 5.26 -7.01 10.02
N ILE A 2 5.55 -6.71 11.30
CA ILE A 2 6.45 -7.54 12.14
C ILE A 2 6.00 -9.02 12.27
N GLY A 3 4.69 -9.28 12.39
CA GLY A 3 4.17 -10.65 12.46
C GLY A 3 4.35 -11.48 11.19
N ILE A 4 4.41 -10.83 10.02
CA ILE A 4 4.63 -11.49 8.73
C ILE A 4 6.10 -11.85 8.59
N MET A 5 7.00 -10.95 9.04
CA MET A 5 8.44 -11.20 9.05
C MET A 5 8.79 -12.48 9.82
N TYR A 6 8.15 -12.72 10.97
CA TYR A 6 8.34 -13.94 11.76
C TYR A 6 7.98 -15.22 10.99
N LEU A 7 6.87 -15.20 10.24
CA LEU A 7 6.35 -16.36 9.52
C LEU A 7 7.21 -16.75 8.30
N ILE A 8 7.90 -15.77 7.71
CA ILE A 8 8.70 -15.93 6.48
C ILE A 8 10.09 -16.50 6.78
N THR A 9 10.63 -16.26 7.99
CA THR A 9 11.99 -16.67 8.39
C THR A 9 12.29 -18.16 8.18
N LYS A 10 11.27 -19.01 8.09
CA LYS A 10 11.41 -20.45 7.86
C LYS A 10 11.81 -20.84 6.42
N ASN A 11 11.49 -20.00 5.42
CA ASN A 11 11.69 -20.29 3.97
C ASN A 11 12.58 -19.24 3.29
N LEU A 12 13.51 -18.63 4.03
CA LEU A 12 14.10 -17.33 3.68
C LEU A 12 15.37 -17.37 2.81
N SER A 13 15.89 -18.53 2.39
CA SER A 13 17.26 -18.59 1.82
C SER A 13 17.45 -17.75 0.56
N ASP A 14 16.50 -17.80 -0.38
CA ASP A 14 16.68 -17.19 -1.71
C ASP A 14 15.90 -15.88 -1.88
N LEU A 15 14.87 -15.65 -1.05
CA LEU A 15 13.98 -14.49 -1.12
C LEU A 15 14.34 -13.37 -0.12
N PHE A 16 15.46 -13.50 0.61
CA PHE A 16 15.88 -12.53 1.62
C PHE A 16 16.06 -11.12 1.06
N PHE A 17 16.91 -10.96 0.05
CA PHE A 17 17.19 -9.66 -0.58
C PHE A 17 15.94 -9.03 -1.22
N PRO A 18 15.13 -9.76 -2.03
CA PRO A 18 13.87 -9.24 -2.57
C PRO A 18 12.91 -8.75 -1.48
N THR A 19 12.79 -9.49 -0.37
CA THR A 19 11.89 -9.15 0.73
C THR A 19 12.35 -7.88 1.45
N LEU A 20 13.66 -7.67 1.58
CA LEU A 20 14.21 -6.48 2.22
C LEU A 20 13.94 -5.21 1.41
N ILE A 21 14.16 -5.25 0.09
CA ILE A 21 13.82 -4.14 -0.83
C ILE A 21 12.31 -3.84 -0.77
N TYR A 22 11.49 -4.89 -0.77
CA TYR A 22 10.05 -4.74 -0.73
C TYR A 22 9.57 -4.05 0.55
N LEU A 23 10.02 -4.52 1.71
CA LEU A 23 9.69 -3.92 3.01
C LEU A 23 10.14 -2.45 3.08
N PHE A 24 11.32 -2.14 2.56
CA PHE A 24 11.82 -0.77 2.51
C PHE A 24 10.91 0.14 1.67
N SER A 25 10.51 -0.32 0.47
CA SER A 25 9.59 0.42 -0.40
C SER A 25 8.23 0.66 0.25
N THR A 26 7.66 -0.36 0.91
CA THR A 26 6.36 -0.25 1.59
C THR A 26 6.41 0.73 2.76
N ILE A 27 7.50 0.75 3.53
CA ILE A 27 7.70 1.71 4.62
C ILE A 27 7.83 3.14 4.07
N LEU A 28 8.59 3.33 2.99
CA LEU A 28 8.70 4.63 2.32
C LEU A 28 7.34 5.15 1.86
N MET A 29 6.52 4.30 1.24
CA MET A 29 5.16 4.68 0.82
C MET A 29 4.31 5.13 2.01
N GLY A 30 4.38 4.41 3.13
CA GLY A 30 3.71 4.80 4.37
C GLY A 30 4.20 6.14 4.93
N LEU A 31 5.52 6.38 4.88
CA LEU A 31 6.11 7.64 5.34
C LEU A 31 5.64 8.83 4.50
N PHE A 32 5.64 8.72 3.18
CA PHE A 32 5.14 9.77 2.28
C PHE A 32 3.65 10.05 2.51
N ALA A 33 2.85 9.01 2.77
CA ALA A 33 1.43 9.17 3.09
C ALA A 33 1.22 9.93 4.41
N LEU A 34 2.09 9.74 5.41
CA LEU A 34 2.02 10.46 6.69
C LEU A 34 2.52 11.91 6.56
N LEU A 35 3.59 12.13 5.79
CA LEU A 35 4.14 13.48 5.56
C LEU A 35 3.12 14.41 4.89
N ARG A 36 2.22 13.83 4.09
CA ARG A 36 1.10 14.50 3.42
C ARG A 36 0.11 15.17 4.40
N LYS A 37 0.10 14.81 5.69
CA LYS A 37 -0.89 15.28 6.69
C LYS A 37 -0.96 16.80 6.85
N ASN A 38 0.18 17.50 6.75
CA ASN A 38 0.24 18.95 6.98
C ASN A 38 0.23 19.78 5.69
N GLU A 39 0.49 19.16 4.54
CA GLU A 39 0.66 19.88 3.26
C GLU A 39 -0.60 19.85 2.38
N VAL A 40 -1.58 18.96 2.66
CA VAL A 40 -2.75 18.79 1.81
C VAL A 40 -4.07 18.97 2.54
N ASN A 41 -5.12 19.24 1.77
CA ASN A 41 -6.48 19.32 2.28
C ASN A 41 -6.89 18.02 3.01
N LYS A 42 -7.51 18.16 4.18
CA LYS A 42 -7.88 17.05 5.07
C LYS A 42 -8.63 15.92 4.33
N LYS A 43 -9.53 16.26 3.41
CA LYS A 43 -10.27 15.28 2.59
C LYS A 43 -9.35 14.42 1.71
N SER A 44 -8.40 15.06 1.03
CA SER A 44 -7.42 14.39 0.18
C SER A 44 -6.49 13.48 1.00
N TYR A 45 -6.07 13.95 2.18
CA TYR A 45 -5.27 13.15 3.11
C TYR A 45 -5.99 11.86 3.53
N TYR A 46 -7.28 11.93 3.91
CA TYR A 46 -8.03 10.74 4.31
C TYR A 46 -8.15 9.71 3.19
N PHE A 47 -8.38 10.12 1.94
CA PHE A 47 -8.45 9.19 0.80
C PHE A 47 -7.13 8.42 0.60
N VAL A 48 -5.99 9.11 0.63
CA VAL A 48 -4.67 8.45 0.52
C VAL A 48 -4.40 7.57 1.73
N TRP A 49 -4.73 8.03 2.94
CA TRP A 49 -4.48 7.28 4.16
C TRP A 49 -5.25 5.95 4.20
N TYR A 50 -6.54 5.96 3.84
CA TYR A 50 -7.32 4.73 3.70
C TYR A 50 -6.80 3.83 2.56
N GLY A 51 -6.39 4.43 1.43
CA GLY A 51 -5.79 3.69 0.32
C GLY A 51 -4.51 2.97 0.72
N VAL A 52 -3.63 3.63 1.48
CA VAL A 52 -2.36 3.07 1.96
C VAL A 52 -2.58 1.97 2.99
N ILE A 53 -3.57 2.10 3.89
CA ILE A 53 -3.94 1.01 4.82
C ILE A 53 -4.41 -0.22 4.04
N ALA A 54 -5.25 -0.03 3.02
CA ALA A 54 -5.70 -1.13 2.16
C ALA A 54 -4.53 -1.77 1.40
N ALA A 55 -3.57 -0.97 0.90
CA ALA A 55 -2.33 -1.47 0.28
C ALA A 55 -1.54 -2.33 1.26
N LEU A 56 -1.33 -1.87 2.49
CA LEU A 56 -0.57 -2.61 3.51
C LEU A 56 -1.18 -3.98 3.83
N ILE A 57 -2.51 -4.07 3.85
CA ILE A 57 -3.23 -5.34 4.04
C ILE A 57 -3.03 -6.24 2.81
N CYS A 58 -3.15 -5.69 1.60
CA CYS A 58 -2.93 -6.43 0.35
C CYS A 58 -1.50 -6.96 0.24
N ASP A 59 -0.52 -6.11 0.54
CA ASP A 59 0.92 -6.43 0.55
C ASP A 59 1.23 -7.55 1.55
N SER A 60 0.59 -7.52 2.71
CA SER A 60 0.72 -8.55 3.74
C SER A 60 0.25 -9.92 3.25
N ILE A 61 -0.88 -9.97 2.53
CA ILE A 61 -1.44 -11.20 1.95
C ILE A 61 -0.59 -11.66 0.77
N SER A 62 -0.09 -10.73 -0.06
CA SER A 62 0.74 -11.01 -1.23
C SER A 62 2.05 -11.70 -0.83
N VAL A 63 2.72 -11.17 0.19
CA VAL A 63 3.92 -11.79 0.73
C VAL A 63 3.61 -13.17 1.31
N LEU A 64 2.52 -13.31 2.07
CA LEU A 64 2.12 -14.62 2.61
C LEU A 64 1.91 -15.68 1.52
N GLN A 65 1.33 -15.27 0.38
CA GLN A 65 1.12 -16.14 -0.78
C GLN A 65 2.43 -16.56 -1.48
N ILE A 66 3.45 -15.69 -1.52
CA ILE A 66 4.75 -16.01 -2.11
C ILE A 66 5.49 -17.07 -1.29
N PHE A 67 5.38 -17.04 0.04
CA PHE A 67 6.12 -17.95 0.94
C PHE A 67 5.39 -19.26 1.27
N GLN A 68 4.07 -19.30 1.10
CA GLN A 68 3.30 -20.53 1.16
C GLN A 68 3.08 -21.07 -0.26
N SER A 69 3.92 -22.01 -0.71
CA SER A 69 3.78 -22.74 -2.00
C SER A 69 2.48 -23.56 -2.14
N SER A 70 1.45 -23.29 -1.35
CA SER A 70 0.20 -24.03 -1.37
C SER A 70 -0.82 -23.35 -2.29
N LYS A 71 -1.12 -24.07 -3.36
CA LYS A 71 -2.23 -24.07 -4.35
C LYS A 71 -3.59 -23.44 -3.96
N ILE A 72 -3.65 -22.31 -3.27
CA ILE A 72 -4.92 -21.64 -2.97
C ILE A 72 -5.16 -20.62 -4.09
N LEU A 73 -6.06 -20.97 -5.01
CA LEU A 73 -6.44 -20.16 -6.18
C LEU A 73 -7.48 -19.08 -5.84
N TYR A 74 -8.31 -19.33 -4.82
CA TYR A 74 -9.32 -18.40 -4.30
C TYR A 74 -8.83 -17.00 -3.83
N PRO A 75 -7.62 -16.82 -3.24
CA PRO A 75 -7.15 -15.52 -2.77
C PRO A 75 -6.73 -14.56 -3.88
N LYS A 76 -6.54 -15.00 -5.13
CA LYS A 76 -6.07 -14.10 -6.21
C LYS A 76 -7.08 -13.02 -6.58
N ILE A 77 -8.36 -13.37 -6.73
CA ILE A 77 -9.41 -12.38 -7.03
C ILE A 77 -9.54 -11.36 -5.89
N THR A 78 -9.56 -11.83 -4.64
CA THR A 78 -9.65 -10.95 -3.47
C THR A 78 -8.44 -10.02 -3.39
N LEU A 79 -7.23 -10.53 -3.65
CA LEU A 79 -6.00 -9.74 -3.64
C LEU A 79 -6.01 -8.66 -4.72
N ILE A 80 -6.39 -9.01 -5.96
CA ILE A 80 -6.51 -8.06 -7.07
C ILE A 80 -7.59 -7.00 -6.78
N LEU A 81 -8.71 -7.41 -6.18
CA LEU A 81 -9.81 -6.50 -5.84
C LEU A 81 -9.39 -5.49 -4.74
N PHE A 82 -8.75 -5.96 -3.68
CA PHE A 82 -8.21 -5.07 -2.63
C PHE A 82 -7.10 -4.16 -3.17
N TYR A 83 -6.24 -4.68 -4.03
CA TYR A 83 -5.19 -3.91 -4.69
C TYR A 83 -5.79 -2.79 -5.56
N ALA A 84 -6.78 -3.11 -6.40
CA ALA A 84 -7.45 -2.13 -7.26
C ALA A 84 -8.17 -1.04 -6.45
N ILE A 85 -8.86 -1.42 -5.37
CA ILE A 85 -9.49 -0.46 -4.45
C ILE A 85 -8.45 0.47 -3.84
N SER A 86 -7.35 -0.08 -3.35
CA SER A 86 -6.26 0.71 -2.76
C SER A 86 -5.71 1.73 -3.75
N GLN A 87 -5.35 1.28 -4.97
CA GLN A 87 -4.81 2.16 -6.00
C GLN A 87 -5.81 3.25 -6.41
N TYR A 88 -7.09 2.90 -6.55
CA TYR A 88 -8.15 3.86 -6.83
C TYR A 88 -8.27 4.95 -5.75
N LEU A 89 -8.22 4.57 -4.47
CA LEU A 89 -8.27 5.53 -3.35
C LEU A 89 -7.05 6.47 -3.34
N ILE A 90 -5.86 5.93 -3.60
CA ILE A 90 -4.61 6.72 -3.66
C ILE A 90 -4.68 7.73 -4.80
N VAL A 91 -5.04 7.29 -6.02
CA VAL A 91 -5.14 8.15 -7.20
C VAL A 91 -6.21 9.23 -7.01
N ARG A 92 -7.38 8.87 -6.46
CA ARG A 92 -8.42 9.88 -6.16
C ARG A 92 -7.97 10.88 -5.11
N GLY A 93 -7.25 10.44 -4.08
CA GLY A 93 -6.69 11.35 -3.08
C GLY A 93 -5.74 12.39 -3.71
N ILE A 94 -4.85 11.95 -4.59
CA ILE A 94 -3.91 12.82 -5.34
C ILE A 94 -4.65 13.77 -6.28
N LEU A 95 -5.65 13.27 -7.01
CA LEU A 95 -6.41 14.08 -7.96
C LEU A 95 -7.23 15.19 -7.27
N GLU A 96 -7.80 14.89 -6.10
CA GLU A 96 -8.55 15.86 -5.30
C GLU A 96 -7.69 17.06 -4.88
N GLU A 97 -6.42 16.81 -4.52
CA GLU A 97 -5.46 17.88 -4.20
C GLU A 97 -5.16 18.78 -5.41
N THR A 98 -4.97 18.17 -6.58
CA THR A 98 -4.67 18.90 -7.82
C THR A 98 -5.82 19.81 -8.25
N ASN A 99 -7.07 19.37 -8.05
CA ASN A 99 -8.26 20.18 -8.37
C ASN A 99 -8.44 21.36 -7.42
N VAL A 100 -8.08 21.20 -6.14
CA VAL A 100 -8.09 22.31 -5.16
C VAL A 100 -7.05 23.36 -5.58
N SER A 101 -5.81 22.96 -5.89
CA SER A 101 -4.76 23.89 -6.34
C SER A 101 -5.11 24.66 -7.63
N LYS A 102 -5.85 24.03 -8.57
CA LYS A 102 -6.36 24.71 -9.76
C LYS A 102 -7.45 25.75 -9.46
N THR A 103 -8.21 25.57 -8.39
CA THR A 103 -9.26 26.52 -8.02
C THR A 103 -8.65 27.77 -7.39
N ASP A 104 -7.57 27.62 -6.62
CA ASP A 104 -6.86 28.72 -5.96
C ASP A 104 -5.95 29.54 -6.90
N SER A 105 -5.65 29.03 -8.11
CA SER A 105 -4.83 29.74 -9.12
C SER A 105 -5.66 30.51 -10.16
N VAL A 106 -7.00 30.42 -10.08
CA VAL A 106 -7.94 31.10 -10.98
C VAL A 106 -8.66 32.25 -10.27
N THR A 107 -8.42 32.46 -8.98
CA THR A 107 -8.88 33.62 -8.19
C THR A 107 -7.74 34.57 -7.90
#